data_AF-A0AA35Q285-F1
#
_entry.id   AF-A0AA35Q285-F1
#
_cell.length_a   1.000
_cell.length_b   1.000
_cell.length_c   1.000
_cell.angle_alpha   90.00
_cell.angle_beta   90.00
_cell.angle_gamma   90.00
#
_symmetry.space_group_name_H-M   'P 1'
#
loop_
_entity.id
_entity.type
_entity.pdbx_description
1 polymer ?
#
loop_
_entity_poly.entity_id
_entity_poly.type
_entity_poly.pdbx_seq_one_letter_code
_entity_poly.pdbx_strand_id
1 'polypeptide(L)'
;MQIFASGIIGLLLFARIWAGLGAGILTVVSPLYLSEIAPTRSRGMVVTVYMVSSSTSAPTKDCPQVACSTASCRAIPLIPVGLALVGSFFLSDTPRWLASKGRITEATAALERLRESSQDDEVLATERTDIQGQAHHQTESIYMDNIKEIATDSNYPERFLLGAVVQTIAQWAGGNGITFYIPQIFKLAGVTSSDQSLITSVAYGTVKLVFTMLFAWCLVNIWGRRKTMFTGLWLQGVAHAWMAIYMSLFSDGSNKHASNTAIASVFVYAVGWSIGLCNTQALYGTEIYPTRIRSVCYAFNIMLHWFFRFAVVCITPNMFVGLGVSGACIF
;
A
#
# COMPACT_ATOMS: atom_id res chain seq x y z
N MET A 1 16.96 -14.59 8.26
CA MET A 1 17.07 -15.58 7.16
C MET A 1 17.82 -15.06 5.94
N GLN A 2 17.37 -13.98 5.26
CA GLN A 2 18.05 -13.48 4.04
C GLN A 2 19.50 -13.01 4.25
N ILE A 3 19.85 -12.57 5.46
CA ILE A 3 21.22 -12.15 5.83
C ILE A 3 22.18 -13.35 5.91
N PHE A 4 21.66 -14.51 6.29
CA PHE A 4 22.44 -15.74 6.47
C PHE A 4 22.51 -16.61 5.21
N ALA A 5 21.85 -16.20 4.12
CA ALA A 5 21.93 -16.86 2.82
C ALA A 5 23.22 -16.46 2.08
N SER A 6 24.38 -16.84 2.62
CA SER A 6 25.68 -16.65 1.95
C SER A 6 25.82 -17.66 0.81
N GLY A 7 25.47 -17.27 -0.41
CA GLY A 7 25.71 -18.05 -1.65
C GLY A 7 24.71 -19.18 -1.93
N ILE A 8 23.86 -19.56 -0.97
CA ILE A 8 22.85 -20.61 -1.16
C ILE A 8 21.57 -20.02 -1.76
N ILE A 9 21.38 -20.18 -3.08
CA ILE A 9 20.22 -19.66 -3.81
C ILE A 9 18.91 -20.22 -3.25
N GLY A 10 18.85 -21.52 -2.93
CA GLY A 10 17.64 -22.14 -2.38
C GLY A 10 17.20 -21.51 -1.05
N LEU A 11 18.14 -21.24 -0.15
CA LEU A 11 17.87 -20.58 1.13
C LEU A 11 17.43 -19.11 0.93
N LEU A 12 18.00 -18.41 -0.06
CA LEU A 12 17.57 -17.06 -0.43
C LEU A 12 16.13 -17.04 -0.94
N LEU A 13 15.76 -17.97 -1.83
CA LEU A 13 14.41 -18.10 -2.36
C LEU A 13 13.40 -18.46 -1.26
N PHE A 14 13.73 -19.45 -0.42
CA PHE A 14 12.91 -19.79 0.74
C PHE A 14 12.71 -18.58 1.67
N ALA A 15 13.79 -17.86 2.00
CA ALA A 15 13.72 -16.68 2.85
C ALA A 15 12.93 -15.52 2.21
N ARG A 16 12.85 -15.43 0.88
CA ARG A 16 11.99 -14.48 0.15
C ARG A 16 10.52 -14.86 0.27
N ILE A 17 10.19 -16.14 0.06
CA ILE A 17 8.83 -16.66 0.21
C ILE A 17 8.34 -16.48 1.65
N TRP A 18 9.15 -16.88 2.62
CA TRP A 18 8.84 -16.75 4.04
C TRP A 18 8.61 -15.29 4.48
N ALA A 19 9.48 -14.38 4.04
CA ALA A 19 9.31 -12.95 4.30
C ALA A 19 8.05 -12.38 3.62
N GLY A 20 7.75 -12.85 2.40
CA GLY A 20 6.54 -12.47 1.66
C GLY A 20 5.26 -12.89 2.36
N LEU A 21 5.21 -14.10 2.94
CA LEU A 21 4.06 -14.57 3.72
C LEU A 21 3.79 -13.65 4.93
N GLY A 22 4.84 -13.32 5.69
CA GLY A 22 4.71 -12.40 6.83
C GLY A 22 4.27 -11.00 6.42
N ALA A 23 4.86 -10.44 5.36
CA ALA A 23 4.46 -9.14 4.82
C ALA A 23 3.00 -9.13 4.35
N GLY A 24 2.55 -10.19 3.66
CA GLY A 24 1.16 -10.33 3.20
C GLY A 24 0.16 -10.33 4.36
N ILE A 25 0.42 -11.13 5.41
CA ILE A 25 -0.43 -11.17 6.62
C ILE A 25 -0.50 -9.79 7.26
N LEU A 26 0.63 -9.11 7.43
CA LEU A 26 0.68 -7.75 8.02
C LEU A 26 -0.15 -6.75 7.21
N THR A 27 -0.14 -6.83 5.87
CA THR A 27 -0.95 -5.91 5.04
C THR A 27 -2.45 -6.09 5.15
N VAL A 28 -2.92 -7.22 5.68
CA VAL A 28 -4.35 -7.46 5.97
C VAL A 28 -4.65 -7.11 7.43
N VAL A 29 -3.84 -7.62 8.37
CA VAL A 29 -4.09 -7.51 9.81
C VAL A 29 -3.91 -6.07 10.30
N SER A 30 -2.83 -5.38 9.90
CA SER A 30 -2.53 -4.06 10.44
C SER A 30 -3.58 -3.00 10.08
N PRO A 31 -4.04 -2.87 8.82
CA PRO A 31 -5.12 -1.92 8.50
C PRO A 31 -6.45 -2.26 9.20
N LEU A 32 -6.79 -3.55 9.32
CA LEU A 32 -7.99 -3.97 10.04
C LEU A 32 -7.89 -3.59 11.52
N TYR A 33 -6.79 -3.93 12.19
CA TYR A 33 -6.53 -3.56 13.58
C TYR A 33 -6.64 -2.05 13.79
N LEU A 34 -5.94 -1.26 12.97
CA LEU A 34 -5.98 0.21 13.03
C LEU A 34 -7.39 0.75 12.79
N SER A 35 -8.16 0.14 11.87
CA SER A 35 -9.51 0.57 11.58
C SER A 35 -10.49 0.35 12.75
N GLU A 36 -10.22 -0.65 13.58
CA GLU A 36 -11.05 -1.02 14.72
C GLU A 36 -10.74 -0.22 15.98
N ILE A 37 -9.47 0.15 16.20
CA ILE A 37 -9.08 0.98 17.35
C ILE A 37 -9.31 2.47 17.11
N ALA A 38 -9.19 2.92 15.84
CA ALA A 38 -9.24 4.34 15.53
C ALA A 38 -10.68 4.91 15.66
N PRO A 39 -10.83 6.14 16.17
CA PRO A 39 -12.11 6.84 16.20
C PRO A 39 -12.73 6.94 14.81
N THR A 40 -14.06 6.88 14.71
CA THR A 40 -14.79 6.89 13.43
C THR A 40 -14.42 8.09 12.54
N ARG A 41 -14.11 9.25 13.12
CA ARG A 41 -13.72 10.47 12.39
C ARG A 41 -12.29 10.42 11.81
N SER A 42 -11.35 9.75 12.48
CA SER A 42 -9.93 9.73 12.10
C SER A 42 -9.45 8.37 11.55
N ARG A 43 -10.32 7.35 11.53
CA ARG A 43 -10.05 5.99 11.05
C ARG A 43 -9.30 5.95 9.72
N GLY A 44 -9.82 6.64 8.72
CA GLY A 44 -9.19 6.67 7.40
C GLY A 44 -7.78 7.27 7.43
N MET A 45 -7.55 8.30 8.25
CA MET A 45 -6.25 8.95 8.38
C MET A 45 -5.21 8.00 9.00
N VAL A 46 -5.56 7.33 10.10
CA VAL A 46 -4.66 6.41 10.81
C VAL A 46 -4.21 5.26 9.89
N VAL A 47 -5.17 4.66 9.16
CA VAL A 47 -4.88 3.59 8.19
C VAL A 47 -4.00 4.09 7.05
N THR A 48 -4.24 5.31 6.56
CA THR A 48 -3.43 5.91 5.49
C THR A 48 -1.98 6.12 5.95
N VAL A 49 -1.77 6.72 7.13
CA VAL A 49 -0.42 6.96 7.68
C VAL A 49 0.38 5.66 7.81
N TYR A 50 -0.26 4.56 8.22
CA TYR A 50 0.37 3.24 8.24
C TYR A 50 0.78 2.74 6.84
N MET A 51 -0.09 2.89 5.84
CA MET A 51 0.22 2.50 4.45
C MET A 51 1.37 3.33 3.86
N VAL A 52 1.46 4.62 4.19
CA VAL A 52 2.55 5.50 3.73
C VAL A 52 3.87 5.17 4.43
N SER A 53 3.85 4.99 5.74
CA SER A 53 5.04 4.63 6.51
C SER A 53 5.59 3.25 6.13
N SER A 54 4.73 2.27 5.89
CA SER A 54 5.15 0.96 5.36
C SER A 54 5.75 1.06 3.95
N SER A 55 5.20 1.91 3.08
CA SER A 55 5.74 2.16 1.73
C SER A 55 7.07 2.91 1.74
N THR A 56 7.35 3.69 2.79
CA THR A 56 8.57 4.50 2.98
C THR A 56 9.79 3.67 3.38
N SER A 57 9.61 2.43 3.84
CA SER A 57 10.70 1.56 4.30
C SER A 57 11.69 1.09 3.21
N ALA A 58 11.57 1.61 1.99
CA ALA A 58 12.55 1.42 0.93
C ALA A 58 13.51 2.62 0.80
N PRO A 59 14.54 2.71 1.65
CA PRO A 59 15.81 3.25 1.20
C PRO A 59 16.94 2.35 1.68
N THR A 60 17.03 1.11 1.18
CA THR A 60 18.20 0.25 1.43
C THR A 60 18.84 -0.32 0.18
N LYS A 61 18.29 -0.02 -1.00
CA LYS A 61 19.00 -0.29 -2.27
C LYS A 61 19.89 0.86 -2.73
N ASP A 62 19.63 2.09 -2.28
CA ASP A 62 20.30 3.29 -2.76
C ASP A 62 21.25 3.90 -1.72
N CYS A 63 21.84 3.06 -0.85
CA CYS A 63 23.08 3.46 -0.22
C CYS A 63 24.16 3.29 -1.29
N PRO A 64 24.98 4.33 -1.59
CA PRO A 64 26.04 4.21 -2.58
C PRO A 64 26.85 2.95 -2.26
N GLN A 65 27.09 2.11 -3.28
CA GLN A 65 27.81 0.83 -3.21
C GLN A 65 29.24 0.92 -2.63
N VAL A 66 29.65 2.09 -2.11
CA VAL A 66 31.01 2.42 -1.74
C VAL A 66 31.29 2.26 -0.24
N ALA A 67 30.30 2.16 0.66
CA ALA A 67 30.60 2.24 2.11
C ALA A 67 30.12 1.10 3.02
N CYS A 68 29.32 0.13 2.57
CA CYS A 68 28.76 -0.84 3.51
C CYS A 68 28.82 -2.28 2.98
N SER A 69 29.69 -3.06 3.62
CA SER A 69 29.80 -4.50 3.45
C SER A 69 28.43 -5.20 3.52
N THR A 70 28.30 -6.25 2.71
CA THR A 70 27.08 -6.87 2.18
C THR A 70 26.08 -7.43 3.21
N ALA A 71 26.40 -7.42 4.50
CA ALA A 71 25.52 -7.90 5.58
C ALA A 71 24.81 -6.75 6.33
N SER A 72 25.50 -5.64 6.58
CA SER A 72 24.99 -4.54 7.41
C SER A 72 23.83 -3.79 6.72
N CYS A 73 23.90 -3.54 5.41
CA CYS A 73 22.79 -2.96 4.65
C CYS A 73 21.53 -3.84 4.62
N ARG A 74 21.69 -5.17 4.73
CA ARG A 74 20.55 -6.11 4.75
C ARG A 74 19.86 -6.16 6.12
N ALA A 75 20.53 -5.70 7.17
CA ALA A 75 20.02 -5.71 8.54
C ALA A 75 19.22 -4.45 8.90
N ILE A 76 19.45 -3.32 8.23
CA ILE A 76 18.76 -2.05 8.49
C ILE A 76 17.23 -2.19 8.45
N PRO A 77 16.61 -2.88 7.47
CA PRO A 77 15.15 -3.04 7.44
C PRO A 77 14.60 -3.91 8.60
N LEU A 78 15.44 -4.71 9.27
CA LEU A 78 15.00 -5.52 10.41
C LEU A 78 14.81 -4.70 11.68
N ILE A 79 15.42 -3.51 11.79
CA ILE A 79 15.31 -2.66 12.97
C ILE A 79 13.84 -2.25 13.22
N PRO A 80 13.12 -1.61 12.26
CA PRO A 80 11.72 -1.26 12.48
C PRO A 80 10.81 -2.49 12.65
N VAL A 81 11.13 -3.62 12.00
CA VAL A 81 10.37 -4.87 12.17
C VAL A 81 10.55 -5.45 13.56
N GLY A 82 11.77 -5.44 14.09
CA GLY A 82 12.07 -5.89 15.45
C GLY A 82 11.41 -5.00 16.50
N LEU A 83 11.44 -3.68 16.31
CA LEU A 83 10.72 -2.74 17.17
C LEU A 83 9.21 -2.96 17.12
N ALA A 84 8.63 -3.20 15.94
CA ALA A 84 7.22 -3.50 15.80
C ALA A 84 6.83 -4.84 16.48
N LEU A 85 7.70 -5.85 16.39
CA LEU A 85 7.49 -7.15 17.06
C LEU A 85 7.56 -7.02 18.58
N VAL A 86 8.52 -6.26 19.11
CA VAL A 86 8.59 -6.00 20.56
C VAL A 86 7.38 -5.18 20.99
N GLY A 87 7.01 -4.15 20.23
CA GLY A 87 5.85 -3.31 20.47
C GLY A 87 4.53 -4.10 20.47
N SER A 88 4.42 -5.16 19.65
CA SER A 88 3.18 -5.93 19.57
C SER A 88 2.83 -6.68 20.85
N PHE A 89 3.81 -7.01 21.70
CA PHE A 89 3.54 -7.62 23.01
C PHE A 89 2.86 -6.67 24.00
N PHE A 90 2.92 -5.35 23.76
CA PHE A 90 2.32 -4.33 24.61
C PHE A 90 0.97 -3.82 24.07
N LEU A 91 0.55 -4.26 22.88
CA LEU A 91 -0.72 -3.90 22.28
C LEU A 91 -1.86 -4.72 22.91
N SER A 92 -2.97 -4.05 23.20
CA SER A 92 -4.21 -4.72 23.58
C SER A 92 -4.98 -5.18 22.34
N ASP A 93 -5.72 -6.29 22.46
CA ASP A 93 -6.61 -6.74 21.39
C ASP A 93 -7.72 -5.72 21.09
N THR A 94 -8.28 -5.77 19.88
CA THR A 94 -9.32 -4.82 19.50
C THR A 94 -10.61 -5.07 20.30
N PRO A 95 -11.34 -4.02 20.72
CA PRO A 95 -12.61 -4.19 21.44
C PRO A 95 -13.63 -5.05 20.68
N ARG A 96 -13.65 -4.95 19.35
CA ARG A 96 -14.53 -5.72 18.47
C ARG A 96 -14.18 -7.21 18.45
N TRP A 97 -12.90 -7.55 18.43
CA TRP A 97 -12.45 -8.94 18.49
C TRP A 97 -12.74 -9.56 19.87
N LEU A 98 -12.49 -8.82 20.95
CA LEU A 98 -12.83 -9.28 22.30
C LEU A 98 -14.34 -9.51 22.45
N ALA A 99 -15.16 -8.60 21.92
CA ALA A 99 -16.61 -8.74 21.93
C ALA A 99 -17.10 -9.95 21.11
N SER A 100 -16.55 -10.19 19.92
CA SER A 100 -16.91 -11.36 19.09
C SER A 100 -16.52 -12.71 19.71
N LYS A 101 -15.61 -12.72 20.70
CA LYS A 101 -15.28 -13.89 21.53
C LYS A 101 -16.10 -13.98 22.81
N GLY A 102 -17.07 -13.09 23.03
CA GLY A 102 -17.87 -13.03 24.26
C GLY A 102 -17.15 -12.43 25.47
N ARG A 103 -15.93 -11.90 25.31
CA ARG A 103 -15.13 -11.28 26.38
C ARG A 103 -15.52 -9.81 26.57
N ILE A 104 -16.76 -9.57 26.98
CA ILE A 104 -17.36 -8.22 27.00
C ILE A 104 -16.68 -7.27 28.00
N THR A 105 -16.29 -7.77 29.17
CA THR A 105 -15.62 -6.98 30.21
C THR A 105 -14.28 -6.44 29.71
N GLU A 106 -13.48 -7.30 29.09
CA GLU A 106 -12.19 -6.94 28.50
C GLU A 106 -12.34 -6.02 27.29
N ALA A 107 -13.34 -6.27 26.43
CA ALA A 107 -13.65 -5.39 25.31
C ALA A 107 -13.95 -3.96 25.78
N THR A 108 -14.62 -3.83 26.93
CA THR A 108 -14.96 -2.53 27.51
C THR A 108 -13.72 -1.85 28.07
N ALA A 109 -12.90 -2.57 28.85
CA ALA A 109 -11.65 -2.02 29.38
C ALA A 109 -10.68 -1.57 28.27
N ALA A 110 -10.61 -2.33 27.17
CA ALA A 110 -9.83 -1.95 25.99
C ALA A 110 -10.39 -0.68 25.32
N LEU A 111 -11.70 -0.55 25.22
CA LEU A 111 -12.36 0.63 24.63
C LEU A 111 -12.16 1.89 25.50
N GLU A 112 -12.31 1.76 26.82
CA GLU A 112 -12.06 2.83 27.80
C GLU A 112 -10.62 3.34 27.70
N ARG A 113 -9.65 2.41 27.64
CA ARG A 113 -8.22 2.74 27.45
C ARG A 113 -7.96 3.46 26.13
N LEU A 114 -8.63 3.07 25.04
CA LEU A 114 -8.43 3.65 23.70
C LEU A 114 -9.09 5.03 23.53
N ARG A 115 -10.14 5.32 24.30
CA ARG A 115 -10.90 6.59 24.21
C ARG A 115 -10.50 7.59 25.30
N GLU A 116 -9.66 7.19 26.26
CA GLU A 116 -9.23 8.00 27.40
C GLU A 116 -10.43 8.62 28.15
N SER A 117 -11.53 7.89 28.23
CA SER A 117 -12.79 8.37 28.79
C SER A 117 -13.38 7.37 29.79
N SER A 118 -14.07 7.89 30.80
CA SER A 118 -14.74 7.11 31.84
C SER A 118 -16.04 6.48 31.35
N GLN A 119 -16.56 5.50 32.10
CA GLN A 119 -17.78 4.73 31.79
C GLN A 119 -19.05 5.56 31.57
N ASP A 120 -19.07 6.82 32.03
CA ASP A 120 -20.25 7.68 32.02
C ASP A 120 -20.43 8.49 30.72
N ASP A 121 -19.51 8.37 29.77
CA ASP A 121 -19.64 9.04 28.48
C ASP A 121 -20.70 8.35 27.60
N GLU A 122 -21.76 9.06 27.26
CA GLU A 122 -22.89 8.59 26.43
C GLU A 122 -22.41 8.07 25.05
N VAL A 123 -21.32 8.65 24.53
CA VAL A 123 -20.68 8.24 23.27
C VAL A 123 -20.03 6.85 23.40
N LEU A 124 -19.41 6.55 24.54
CA LEU A 124 -18.83 5.23 24.84
C LEU A 124 -19.91 4.17 25.02
N ALA A 125 -21.02 4.51 25.69
CA ALA A 125 -22.16 3.61 25.88
C ALA A 125 -22.79 3.22 24.53
N THR A 126 -22.91 4.18 23.62
CA THR A 126 -23.42 3.95 22.25
C THR A 126 -22.46 3.04 21.47
N GLU A 127 -21.16 3.35 21.45
CA GLU A 127 -20.15 2.54 20.74
C GLU A 127 -20.06 1.10 21.32
N ARG A 128 -20.22 0.95 22.65
CA ARG A 128 -20.26 -0.35 23.32
C ARG A 128 -21.47 -1.18 22.89
N THR A 129 -22.65 -0.57 22.84
CA THR A 129 -23.90 -1.23 22.44
C THR A 129 -23.82 -1.67 20.98
N ASP A 130 -23.28 -0.82 20.10
CA ASP A 130 -23.04 -1.15 18.68
C ASP A 130 -22.09 -2.34 18.51
N ILE A 131 -20.99 -2.36 19.27
CA ILE A 131 -20.00 -3.45 19.21
C ILE A 131 -20.61 -4.77 19.72
N GLN A 132 -21.36 -4.73 20.82
CA GLN A 132 -22.04 -5.91 21.38
C GLN A 132 -23.12 -6.46 20.45
N GLY A 133 -23.94 -5.58 19.85
CA GLY A 133 -24.93 -5.97 18.85
C GLY A 133 -24.30 -6.64 17.62
N GLN A 134 -23.17 -6.10 17.14
CA GLN A 134 -22.43 -6.71 16.02
C GLN A 134 -21.81 -8.06 16.39
N ALA A 135 -21.34 -8.24 17.62
CA ALA A 135 -20.71 -9.48 18.09
C ALA A 135 -21.69 -10.65 18.21
N HIS A 136 -22.91 -10.40 18.70
CA HIS A 136 -23.95 -11.43 18.80
C HIS A 136 -24.34 -11.98 17.42
N HIS A 137 -24.46 -11.12 16.42
CA HIS A 137 -24.72 -11.55 15.04
C HIS A 137 -23.54 -12.23 14.34
N GLN A 138 -22.29 -11.99 14.78
CA GLN A 138 -21.10 -12.62 14.18
C GLN A 138 -20.84 -14.04 14.68
N THR A 139 -21.25 -14.36 15.91
CA THR A 139 -20.99 -15.66 16.55
C THR A 139 -21.72 -16.83 15.86
N GLU A 140 -22.85 -16.54 15.20
CA GLU A 140 -23.63 -17.54 14.46
C GLU A 140 -23.18 -17.74 13.00
N SER A 141 -22.38 -16.83 12.42
CA SER A 141 -22.02 -16.91 11.00
C SER A 141 -20.84 -17.85 10.75
N ILE A 142 -21.10 -18.98 10.08
CA ILE A 142 -20.04 -19.87 9.60
C ILE A 142 -19.36 -19.18 8.39
N TYR A 143 -18.02 -19.22 8.34
CA TYR A 143 -17.22 -18.62 7.25
C TYR A 143 -17.74 -18.97 5.84
N MET A 144 -18.29 -20.18 5.68
CA MET A 144 -18.81 -20.69 4.41
C MET A 144 -20.17 -20.10 4.04
N ASP A 145 -20.97 -19.73 5.03
CA ASP A 145 -22.24 -19.02 4.82
C ASP A 145 -21.97 -17.57 4.41
N ASN A 146 -20.91 -16.95 4.94
CA ASN A 146 -20.48 -15.61 4.51
C ASN A 146 -20.04 -15.60 3.04
N ILE A 147 -19.33 -16.63 2.56
CA ILE A 147 -18.93 -16.74 1.15
C ILE A 147 -20.16 -16.93 0.24
N LYS A 148 -21.11 -17.77 0.65
CA LYS A 148 -22.37 -17.95 -0.08
C LYS A 148 -23.18 -16.66 -0.12
N GLU A 149 -23.25 -15.93 1.00
CA GLU A 149 -23.96 -14.65 1.11
C GLU A 149 -23.33 -13.59 0.19
N ILE A 150 -21.99 -13.50 0.13
CA ILE A 150 -21.27 -12.62 -0.81
C ILE A 150 -21.67 -12.91 -2.27
N ALA A 151 -21.87 -14.18 -2.62
CA ALA A 151 -22.20 -14.60 -3.98
C ALA A 151 -23.71 -14.52 -4.32
N THR A 152 -24.59 -14.57 -3.31
CA THR A 152 -26.04 -14.72 -3.51
C THR A 152 -26.80 -13.41 -3.33
N ASP A 153 -26.31 -12.50 -2.49
CA ASP A 153 -26.90 -11.16 -2.36
C ASP A 153 -26.59 -10.35 -3.63
N SER A 154 -27.56 -9.62 -4.16
CA SER A 154 -27.38 -8.81 -5.38
C SER A 154 -26.36 -7.68 -5.20
N ASN A 155 -26.20 -7.14 -3.98
CA ASN A 155 -25.39 -5.95 -3.73
C ASN A 155 -23.92 -6.22 -3.40
N TYR A 156 -23.60 -7.38 -2.82
CA TYR A 156 -22.23 -7.73 -2.40
C TYR A 156 -21.25 -8.07 -3.53
N PRO A 157 -21.63 -8.76 -4.63
CA PRO A 157 -20.69 -9.07 -5.70
C PRO A 157 -20.29 -7.82 -6.48
N GLU A 158 -21.19 -6.84 -6.65
CA GLU A 158 -20.84 -5.54 -7.28
C GLU A 158 -19.80 -4.79 -6.44
N ARG A 159 -20.00 -4.73 -5.12
CA ARG A 159 -19.06 -4.14 -4.17
C ARG A 159 -17.72 -4.89 -4.13
N PHE A 160 -17.76 -6.21 -4.20
CA PHE A 160 -16.56 -7.04 -4.28
C PHE A 160 -15.78 -6.75 -5.56
N LEU A 161 -16.45 -6.77 -6.70
CA LEU A 161 -15.88 -6.50 -8.01
C LEU A 161 -15.28 -5.09 -8.08
N LEU A 162 -15.97 -4.08 -7.54
CA LEU A 162 -15.46 -2.72 -7.48
C LEU A 162 -14.13 -2.65 -6.71
N GLY A 163 -14.02 -3.34 -5.57
CA GLY A 163 -12.78 -3.43 -4.81
C GLY A 163 -11.67 -4.13 -5.59
N ALA A 164 -11.98 -5.24 -6.24
CA ALA A 164 -11.04 -6.00 -7.07
C ALA A 164 -10.51 -5.17 -8.25
N VAL A 165 -11.40 -4.44 -8.95
CA VAL A 165 -11.05 -3.55 -10.06
C VAL A 165 -10.17 -2.41 -9.59
N VAL A 166 -10.47 -1.77 -8.46
CA VAL A 166 -9.63 -0.68 -7.92
C VAL A 166 -8.23 -1.19 -7.57
N GLN A 167 -8.10 -2.36 -6.95
CA GLN A 167 -6.79 -2.96 -6.66
C GLN A 167 -6.02 -3.33 -7.93
N THR A 168 -6.72 -3.86 -8.92
CA THR A 168 -6.15 -4.21 -10.23
C THR A 168 -5.62 -2.95 -10.91
N ILE A 169 -6.45 -1.92 -11.10
CA ILE A 169 -6.07 -0.64 -11.70
C ILE A 169 -4.89 -0.02 -10.95
N ALA A 170 -4.89 -0.07 -9.61
CA ALA A 170 -3.79 0.47 -8.82
C ALA A 170 -2.44 -0.20 -9.16
N GLN A 171 -2.41 -1.52 -9.37
CA GLN A 171 -1.16 -2.21 -9.73
C GLN A 171 -0.77 -1.99 -11.19
N TRP A 172 -1.74 -2.08 -12.09
CA TRP A 172 -1.51 -1.95 -13.54
C TRP A 172 -1.16 -0.53 -13.97
N ALA A 173 -1.55 0.49 -13.19
CA ALA A 173 -1.09 1.86 -13.41
C ALA A 173 0.44 2.03 -13.29
N GLY A 174 1.19 0.98 -12.94
CA GLY A 174 2.66 0.95 -13.07
C GLY A 174 3.42 1.47 -11.85
N GLY A 175 2.73 1.81 -10.75
CA GLY A 175 3.35 2.54 -9.62
C GLY A 175 4.50 1.78 -8.98
N ASN A 176 4.33 0.47 -8.84
CA ASN A 176 5.38 -0.42 -8.35
C ASN A 176 6.48 -0.63 -9.40
N GLY A 177 6.13 -0.88 -10.67
CA GLY A 177 7.11 -1.08 -11.75
C GLY A 177 8.05 0.11 -11.90
N ILE A 178 7.52 1.33 -11.99
CA ILE A 178 8.32 2.56 -12.06
C ILE A 178 9.22 2.68 -10.83
N THR A 179 8.68 2.48 -9.62
CA THR A 179 9.47 2.60 -8.39
C THR A 179 10.62 1.57 -8.33
N PHE A 180 10.42 0.34 -8.84
CA PHE A 180 11.45 -0.70 -8.86
C PHE A 180 12.58 -0.42 -9.87
N TYR A 181 12.25 0.19 -11.00
CA TYR A 181 13.20 0.44 -12.10
C TYR A 181 13.52 1.94 -12.25
N ILE A 182 13.21 2.76 -11.25
CA ILE A 182 13.36 4.23 -11.32
C ILE A 182 14.77 4.69 -11.72
N PRO A 183 15.88 4.09 -11.23
CA PRO A 183 17.21 4.55 -11.62
C PRO A 183 17.50 4.21 -13.09
N GLN A 184 16.96 3.08 -13.59
CA GLN A 184 17.08 2.70 -15.00
C GLN A 184 16.25 3.63 -15.88
N ILE A 185 15.04 3.99 -15.47
CA ILE A 185 14.18 4.95 -16.17
C ILE A 185 14.87 6.31 -16.28
N PHE A 186 15.51 6.81 -15.21
CA PHE A 186 16.25 8.08 -15.28
C PHE A 186 17.46 8.00 -16.21
N LYS A 187 18.16 6.87 -16.26
CA LYS A 187 19.24 6.65 -17.23
C LYS A 187 18.73 6.70 -18.67
N LEU A 188 17.62 6.02 -18.94
CA LEU A 188 16.95 6.05 -20.24
C LEU A 188 16.41 7.45 -20.59
N ALA A 189 16.02 8.24 -19.58
CA ALA A 189 15.56 9.61 -19.73
C ALA A 189 16.69 10.63 -19.99
N GLY A 190 17.95 10.20 -20.03
CA GLY A 190 19.11 11.05 -20.36
C GLY A 190 20.02 11.42 -19.18
N VAL A 191 19.80 10.85 -17.98
CA VAL A 191 20.73 11.02 -16.84
C VAL A 191 21.95 10.11 -17.03
N THR A 192 23.04 10.69 -17.51
CA THR A 192 24.25 9.94 -17.93
C THR A 192 25.07 9.38 -16.78
N SER A 193 25.07 10.04 -15.62
CA SER A 193 25.86 9.62 -14.45
C SER A 193 25.06 8.69 -13.54
N SER A 194 25.63 7.53 -13.18
CA SER A 194 25.00 6.58 -12.24
C SER A 194 24.71 7.19 -10.89
N ASP A 195 25.61 8.04 -10.36
CA ASP A 195 25.41 8.72 -9.08
C ASP A 195 24.26 9.73 -9.13
N GLN A 196 24.13 10.46 -10.25
CA GLN A 196 23.02 11.41 -10.42
C GLN A 196 21.67 10.69 -10.54
N SER A 197 21.62 9.53 -11.22
CA SER A 197 20.42 8.70 -11.30
C SER A 197 19.97 8.20 -9.93
N LEU A 198 20.91 7.78 -9.07
CA LEU A 198 20.61 7.39 -7.69
C LEU A 198 20.10 8.57 -6.85
N ILE A 199 20.77 9.72 -6.90
CA ILE A 199 20.33 10.93 -6.18
C ILE A 199 18.93 11.36 -6.62
N THR A 200 18.65 11.30 -7.93
CA THR A 200 17.33 11.65 -8.49
C THR A 200 16.26 10.64 -8.07
N SER A 201 16.62 9.36 -7.95
CA SER A 201 15.75 8.30 -7.43
C SER A 201 15.39 8.52 -5.96
N VAL A 202 16.36 8.95 -5.14
CA VAL A 202 16.11 9.34 -3.75
C VAL A 202 15.18 10.55 -3.70
N ALA A 203 15.44 11.58 -4.51
CA ALA A 203 14.57 12.76 -4.59
C ALA A 203 13.14 12.40 -5.00
N TYR A 204 12.97 11.49 -5.97
CA TYR A 204 11.67 10.94 -6.36
C TYR A 204 10.95 10.27 -5.18
N GLY A 205 11.66 9.42 -4.43
CA GLY A 205 11.12 8.78 -3.23
C GLY A 205 10.69 9.79 -2.16
N THR A 206 11.50 10.83 -1.92
CA THR A 206 11.18 11.90 -0.96
C THR A 206 9.95 12.70 -1.39
N VAL A 207 9.87 13.10 -2.66
CA VAL A 207 8.69 13.83 -3.20
C VAL A 207 7.44 12.99 -3.04
N LYS A 208 7.50 11.72 -3.46
CA LYS A 208 6.38 10.77 -3.30
C LYS A 208 5.93 10.68 -1.84
N LEU A 209 6.87 10.53 -0.90
CA LEU A 209 6.57 10.46 0.53
C LEU A 209 5.90 11.73 1.05
N VAL A 210 6.50 12.89 0.79
CA VAL A 210 6.02 14.19 1.28
C VAL A 210 4.61 14.45 0.75
N PHE A 211 4.38 14.28 -0.55
CA PHE A 211 3.05 14.47 -1.13
C PHE A 211 2.06 13.43 -0.63
N THR A 212 2.46 12.16 -0.47
CA THR A 212 1.53 11.16 0.06
C THR A 212 1.10 11.50 1.49
N MET A 213 2.02 11.96 2.35
CA MET A 213 1.70 12.42 3.71
C MET A 213 0.80 13.66 3.71
N LEU A 214 1.12 14.68 2.90
CA LEU A 214 0.31 15.89 2.77
C LEU A 214 -1.11 15.56 2.29
N PHE A 215 -1.25 14.70 1.29
CA PHE A 215 -2.54 14.34 0.73
C PHE A 215 -3.33 13.36 1.60
N ALA A 216 -2.65 12.51 2.37
CA ALA A 216 -3.28 11.69 3.41
C ALA A 216 -3.99 12.56 4.47
N TRP A 217 -3.40 13.70 4.84
CA TRP A 217 -3.98 14.63 5.81
C TRP A 217 -5.04 15.58 5.22
N CYS A 218 -4.78 16.22 4.08
CA CYS A 218 -5.64 17.30 3.57
C CYS A 218 -6.79 16.83 2.66
N LEU A 219 -6.53 15.90 1.73
CA LEU A 219 -7.41 15.76 0.56
C LEU A 219 -8.53 14.74 0.75
N VAL A 220 -8.25 13.68 1.52
CA VAL A 220 -9.16 12.57 1.76
C VAL A 220 -10.51 13.04 2.33
N ASN A 221 -10.48 14.02 3.23
CA ASN A 221 -11.68 14.50 3.91
C ASN A 221 -12.42 15.61 3.14
N ILE A 222 -11.78 16.26 2.16
CA ILE A 222 -12.31 17.47 1.50
C ILE A 222 -12.79 17.18 0.07
N TRP A 223 -12.02 16.46 -0.74
CA TRP A 223 -12.33 16.24 -2.16
C TRP A 223 -13.10 14.96 -2.46
N GLY A 224 -13.30 14.12 -1.44
CA GLY A 224 -13.96 12.83 -1.58
C GLY A 224 -13.10 11.81 -2.35
N ARG A 225 -13.44 10.53 -2.19
CA ARG A 225 -12.67 9.39 -2.70
C ARG A 225 -12.61 9.34 -4.23
N ARG A 226 -13.77 9.48 -4.87
CA ARG A 226 -13.92 9.29 -6.33
C ARG A 226 -13.14 10.33 -7.12
N LYS A 227 -13.28 11.63 -6.79
CA LYS A 227 -12.59 12.71 -7.49
C LYS A 227 -11.08 12.57 -7.36
N THR A 228 -10.60 12.27 -6.16
CA THR A 228 -9.19 12.04 -5.85
C THR A 228 -8.59 10.88 -6.66
N MET A 229 -9.32 9.78 -6.83
CA MET A 229 -8.89 8.66 -7.67
C MET A 229 -8.74 9.05 -9.15
N PHE A 230 -9.75 9.72 -9.72
CA PHE A 230 -9.74 10.11 -11.14
C PHE A 230 -8.69 11.18 -11.43
N THR A 231 -8.48 12.15 -10.54
CA THR A 231 -7.41 13.16 -10.72
C THR A 231 -6.03 12.53 -10.68
N GLY A 232 -5.80 11.58 -9.77
CA GLY A 232 -4.53 10.84 -9.70
C GLY A 232 -4.27 9.99 -10.94
N LEU A 233 -5.28 9.28 -11.43
CA LEU A 233 -5.19 8.48 -12.67
C LEU A 233 -4.92 9.36 -13.89
N TRP A 234 -5.59 10.52 -13.98
CA TRP A 234 -5.40 11.45 -15.08
C TRP A 234 -3.96 12.01 -15.11
N LEU A 235 -3.43 12.44 -13.97
CA LEU A 235 -2.04 12.91 -13.85
C LEU A 235 -1.03 11.83 -14.24
N GLN A 236 -1.27 10.59 -13.82
CA GLN A 236 -0.41 9.45 -14.19
C GLN A 236 -0.48 9.15 -15.68
N GLY A 237 -1.68 9.16 -16.28
CA GLY A 237 -1.85 8.95 -17.71
C GLY A 237 -1.15 10.01 -18.57
N VAL A 238 -1.26 11.29 -18.19
CA VAL A 238 -0.54 12.39 -18.87
C VAL A 238 0.97 12.22 -18.75
N ALA A 239 1.47 11.86 -17.56
CA ALA A 239 2.90 11.64 -17.34
C ALA A 239 3.46 10.46 -18.15
N HIS A 240 2.71 9.36 -18.24
CA HIS A 240 3.07 8.20 -19.07
C HIS A 240 3.02 8.51 -20.56
N ALA A 241 1.97 9.20 -21.03
CA ALA A 241 1.88 9.61 -22.42
C ALA A 241 3.08 10.47 -22.82
N TRP A 242 3.48 11.41 -21.97
CA TRP A 242 4.69 12.20 -22.21
C TRP A 242 5.96 11.35 -22.22
N MET A 243 6.12 10.45 -21.25
CA MET A 243 7.29 9.57 -21.18
C MET A 243 7.40 8.68 -22.44
N ALA A 244 6.28 8.14 -22.91
CA ALA A 244 6.23 7.34 -24.12
C ALA A 244 6.65 8.13 -25.37
N ILE A 245 6.17 9.37 -25.51
CA ILE A 245 6.54 10.28 -26.61
C ILE A 245 8.04 10.62 -26.56
N TYR A 246 8.58 10.89 -25.37
CA TYR A 246 9.99 11.16 -25.21
C TYR A 246 10.85 9.96 -25.65
N MET A 247 10.49 8.76 -25.17
CA MET A 247 11.23 7.53 -25.46
C MET A 247 11.10 7.07 -26.92
N SER A 248 10.14 7.57 -27.70
CA SER A 248 10.02 7.26 -29.14
C SER A 248 10.74 8.26 -30.04
N LEU A 249 10.81 9.53 -29.64
CA LEU A 249 11.32 10.61 -30.50
C LEU A 249 12.73 11.08 -30.14
N PHE A 250 13.14 10.96 -28.88
CA PHE A 250 14.34 11.61 -28.34
C PHE A 250 15.26 10.66 -27.58
N SER A 251 15.19 9.35 -27.87
CA SER A 251 15.99 8.33 -27.17
C SER A 251 17.51 8.51 -27.32
N ASP A 252 17.94 9.28 -28.32
CA ASP A 252 19.36 9.55 -28.60
C ASP A 252 19.97 10.62 -27.68
N GLY A 253 19.17 11.23 -26.78
CA GLY A 253 19.65 12.23 -25.83
C GLY A 253 20.06 13.56 -26.44
N SER A 254 19.76 13.79 -27.72
CA SER A 254 20.14 15.00 -28.47
C SER A 254 19.47 16.27 -27.94
N ASN A 255 18.29 16.16 -27.32
CA ASN A 255 17.52 17.29 -26.80
C ASN A 255 17.45 17.30 -25.26
N LYS A 256 18.29 18.13 -24.64
CA LYS A 256 18.35 18.31 -23.18
C LYS A 256 17.04 18.84 -22.57
N HIS A 257 16.29 19.67 -23.30
CA HIS A 257 15.00 20.17 -22.81
C HIS A 257 13.95 19.05 -22.75
N ALA A 258 13.90 18.20 -23.78
CA ALA A 258 13.00 17.05 -23.80
C ALA A 258 13.32 16.06 -22.67
N SER A 259 14.62 15.81 -22.42
CA SER A 259 15.12 14.97 -21.32
C SER A 259 14.69 15.51 -19.95
N ASN A 260 14.88 16.80 -19.70
CA ASN A 260 14.45 17.44 -18.45
C ASN A 260 12.94 17.32 -18.23
N THR A 261 12.14 17.47 -19.30
CA THR A 261 10.68 17.31 -19.21
C THR A 261 10.28 15.85 -18.94
N ALA A 262 11.00 14.87 -19.49
CA ALA A 262 10.78 13.45 -19.17
C ALA A 262 11.09 13.13 -17.70
N ILE A 263 12.19 13.68 -17.16
CA ILE A 263 12.49 13.57 -15.73
C ILE A 263 11.36 14.21 -14.90
N ALA A 264 10.90 15.41 -15.27
CA ALA A 264 9.80 16.08 -14.58
C ALA A 264 8.49 15.29 -14.63
N SER A 265 8.17 14.62 -15.74
CA SER A 265 6.94 13.82 -15.85
C SER A 265 6.94 12.64 -14.88
N VAL A 266 8.10 12.04 -14.58
CA VAL A 266 8.23 11.01 -13.53
C VAL A 266 7.84 11.56 -12.15
N PHE A 267 8.23 12.80 -11.81
CA PHE A 267 7.81 13.43 -10.56
C PHE A 267 6.30 13.71 -10.54
N VAL A 268 5.73 14.18 -11.65
CA VAL A 268 4.27 14.36 -11.80
C VAL A 268 3.53 13.03 -11.61
N TYR A 269 4.08 11.94 -12.14
CA TYR A 269 3.57 10.59 -11.92
C TYR A 269 3.57 10.21 -10.43
N ALA A 270 4.67 10.48 -9.70
CA ALA A 270 4.74 10.24 -8.26
C ALA A 270 3.67 11.02 -7.49
N VAL A 271 3.44 12.27 -7.85
CA VAL A 271 2.39 13.11 -7.24
C VAL A 271 1.00 12.55 -7.56
N GLY A 272 0.74 12.15 -8.81
CA GLY A 272 -0.52 11.52 -9.22
C GLY A 272 -0.80 10.22 -8.48
N TRP A 273 0.23 9.41 -8.22
CA TRP A 273 0.14 8.21 -7.39
C TRP A 273 -0.23 8.54 -5.94
N SER A 274 0.43 9.55 -5.38
CA SER A 274 0.27 10.01 -4.00
C SER A 274 -1.14 10.57 -3.74
N ILE A 275 -1.69 11.31 -4.71
CA ILE A 275 -3.04 11.87 -4.64
C ILE A 275 -4.07 10.74 -4.73
N GLY A 276 -4.04 9.95 -5.80
CA GLY A 276 -5.13 9.04 -6.15
C GLY A 276 -5.02 7.65 -5.55
N LEU A 277 -4.26 6.79 -6.23
CA LEU A 277 -4.32 5.34 -6.04
C LEU A 277 -3.75 4.88 -4.71
N CYS A 278 -2.73 5.56 -4.17
CA CYS A 278 -2.09 5.17 -2.91
C CYS A 278 -3.09 5.17 -1.73
N ASN A 279 -3.86 6.25 -1.60
CA ASN A 279 -4.79 6.42 -0.49
C ASN A 279 -6.14 5.75 -0.79
N THR A 280 -6.61 5.83 -2.04
CA THR A 280 -7.93 5.30 -2.39
C THR A 280 -7.99 3.78 -2.21
N GLN A 281 -6.97 3.03 -2.64
CA GLN A 281 -6.96 1.57 -2.55
C GLN A 281 -7.09 1.04 -1.10
N ALA A 282 -6.47 1.73 -0.13
CA ALA A 282 -6.46 1.29 1.25
C ALA A 282 -7.81 1.58 1.95
N LEU A 283 -8.47 2.68 1.58
CA LEU A 283 -9.69 3.14 2.24
C LEU A 283 -10.94 2.54 1.60
N TYR A 284 -10.97 2.39 0.28
CA TYR A 284 -12.09 1.72 -0.41
C TYR A 284 -12.30 0.29 0.12
N GLY A 285 -11.22 -0.46 0.31
CA GLY A 285 -11.30 -1.84 0.80
C GLY A 285 -11.82 -1.97 2.23
N THR A 286 -11.76 -0.92 3.05
CA THR A 286 -12.23 -0.95 4.44
C THR A 286 -13.61 -0.31 4.63
N GLU A 287 -14.00 0.63 3.75
CA GLU A 287 -15.24 1.41 3.85
C GLU A 287 -16.44 0.75 3.11
N ILE A 288 -16.22 -0.04 2.05
CA ILE A 288 -17.30 -0.58 1.21
C ILE A 288 -18.02 -1.78 1.83
N TYR A 289 -17.28 -2.60 2.57
CA TYR A 289 -17.80 -3.87 3.07
C TYR A 289 -18.39 -3.73 4.47
N PRO A 290 -19.58 -4.33 4.72
CA PRO A 290 -20.10 -4.48 6.07
C PRO A 290 -19.16 -5.35 6.90
N THR A 291 -19.11 -5.09 8.21
CA THR A 291 -18.11 -5.66 9.14
C THR A 291 -18.04 -7.18 9.08
N ARG A 292 -19.17 -7.86 8.83
CA ARG A 292 -19.27 -9.32 8.74
C ARG A 292 -18.46 -9.94 7.59
N ILE A 293 -18.56 -9.36 6.37
CA ILE A 293 -17.88 -9.91 5.17
C ILE A 293 -16.56 -9.20 4.86
N ARG A 294 -16.27 -8.09 5.57
CA ARG A 294 -15.12 -7.21 5.30
C ARG A 294 -13.79 -7.95 5.30
N SER A 295 -13.54 -8.81 6.29
CA SER A 295 -12.26 -9.52 6.41
C SER A 295 -12.01 -10.45 5.21
N VAL A 296 -13.03 -11.18 4.78
CA VAL A 296 -12.96 -12.10 3.63
C VAL A 296 -12.75 -11.33 2.33
N CYS A 297 -13.61 -10.36 2.03
CA CYS A 297 -13.51 -9.57 0.80
C CYS A 297 -12.19 -8.80 0.73
N TYR A 298 -11.75 -8.20 1.83
CA TYR A 298 -10.50 -7.46 1.90
C TYR A 298 -9.28 -8.36 1.68
N ALA A 299 -9.27 -9.56 2.28
CA ALA A 299 -8.18 -10.53 2.06
C ALA A 299 -8.05 -10.93 0.59
N PHE A 300 -9.16 -11.21 -0.09
CA PHE A 300 -9.16 -11.53 -1.53
C PHE A 300 -8.69 -10.34 -2.39
N ASN A 301 -9.14 -9.13 -2.09
CA ASN A 301 -8.70 -7.92 -2.80
C ASN A 301 -7.19 -7.65 -2.62
N ILE A 302 -6.67 -7.85 -1.41
CA ILE A 302 -5.24 -7.72 -1.13
C ILE A 302 -4.44 -8.84 -1.79
N MET A 303 -4.97 -10.07 -1.86
CA MET A 303 -4.37 -11.15 -2.63
C MET A 303 -4.24 -10.78 -4.11
N LEU A 304 -5.30 -10.24 -4.73
CA LEU A 304 -5.27 -9.74 -6.11
C LEU A 304 -4.25 -8.61 -6.28
N HIS A 305 -4.20 -7.67 -5.33
CA HIS A 305 -3.19 -6.61 -5.32
C HIS A 305 -1.76 -7.18 -5.35
N TRP A 306 -1.44 -8.14 -4.49
CA TRP A 306 -0.10 -8.74 -4.46
C TRP A 306 0.19 -9.57 -5.71
N PHE A 307 -0.80 -10.27 -6.24
CA PHE A 307 -0.69 -11.01 -7.50
C PHE A 307 -0.36 -10.10 -8.68
N PHE A 308 -1.11 -9.01 -8.86
CA PHE A 308 -0.85 -8.06 -9.95
C PHE A 308 0.45 -7.29 -9.74
N ARG A 309 0.83 -6.98 -8.49
CA ARG A 309 2.14 -6.41 -8.17
C ARG A 309 3.27 -7.33 -8.66
N PHE A 310 3.17 -8.62 -8.38
CA PHE A 310 4.13 -9.61 -8.86
C PHE A 310 4.16 -9.67 -10.39
N ALA A 311 2.99 -9.75 -11.03
CA ALA A 311 2.87 -9.78 -12.48
C ALA A 311 3.54 -8.57 -13.14
N VAL A 312 3.22 -7.35 -12.70
CA VAL A 312 3.80 -6.11 -13.24
C VAL A 312 5.32 -6.13 -13.10
N VAL A 313 5.86 -6.42 -11.92
CA VAL A 313 7.32 -6.40 -11.69
C VAL A 313 8.06 -7.45 -12.52
N CYS A 314 7.46 -8.61 -12.74
CA CYS A 314 8.01 -9.68 -13.58
C CYS A 314 7.94 -9.36 -15.08
N ILE A 315 6.87 -8.69 -15.53
CA ILE A 315 6.65 -8.40 -16.95
C ILE A 315 7.41 -7.14 -17.39
N THR A 316 7.62 -6.16 -16.52
CA THR A 316 8.28 -4.88 -16.85
C THR A 316 9.64 -5.04 -17.56
N PRO A 317 10.59 -5.90 -17.12
CA PRO A 317 11.84 -6.12 -17.85
C PRO A 317 11.64 -6.67 -19.26
N ASN A 318 10.71 -7.63 -19.42
CA ASN A 318 10.41 -8.23 -20.71
C ASN A 318 9.74 -7.21 -21.65
N MET A 319 8.96 -6.27 -21.12
CA MET A 319 8.39 -5.17 -21.91
C MET A 319 9.45 -4.21 -22.43
N PHE A 320 10.45 -3.85 -21.61
CA PHE A 320 11.57 -3.00 -22.04
C PHE A 320 12.33 -3.61 -23.22
N VAL A 321 12.41 -4.94 -23.30
CA VAL A 321 13.06 -5.68 -24.39
C VAL A 321 12.11 -5.89 -25.58
N GLY A 322 10.88 -6.33 -25.34
CA GLY A 322 9.96 -6.80 -26.39
C GLY A 322 9.10 -5.73 -27.05
N LEU A 323 8.70 -4.68 -26.33
CA LEU A 323 7.88 -3.58 -26.85
C LEU A 323 8.72 -2.34 -27.22
N GLY A 324 10.04 -2.42 -27.01
CA GLY A 324 10.93 -1.26 -27.04
C GLY A 324 10.73 -0.33 -25.84
N VAL A 325 11.69 0.59 -25.65
CA VAL A 325 11.70 1.52 -24.51
C VAL A 325 10.43 2.38 -24.46
N SER A 326 9.89 2.75 -25.63
CA SER A 326 8.67 3.55 -25.75
C SER A 326 7.40 2.76 -25.40
N GLY A 327 7.31 1.50 -25.83
CA GLY A 327 6.17 0.64 -25.52
C GLY A 327 6.09 0.21 -24.05
N ALA A 328 7.24 0.16 -23.35
CA ALA A 328 7.30 -0.09 -21.92
C ALA A 328 6.78 1.09 -21.07
N CYS A 329 6.77 2.32 -21.62
CA CYS A 329 6.31 3.52 -20.94
C CYS A 329 4.83 3.88 -21.22
N ILE A 330 4.16 3.17 -22.14
CA ILE A 330 2.73 3.32 -22.45
C ILE A 330 1.83 2.56 -21.47
N PHE A 331 2.42 1.63 -20.72
CA PHE A 331 1.72 0.69 -19.85
C PHE A 331 1.04 1.33 -18.64
#